data_AF-A0A7A9W2A8-F1
#
_entry.id   AF-A0A7A9W2A8-F1
#
_cell.length_a   1.000
_cell.length_b   1.000
_cell.length_c   1.000
_cell.angle_alpha   90.00
_cell.angle_beta   90.00
_cell.angle_gamma   90.00
#
_symmetry.space_group_name_H-M   'P 1'
#
loop_
_entity.id
_entity.type
_entity.pdbx_description
1 polymer ?
#
loop_
_entity_poly.entity_id
_entity_poly.type
_entity_poly.pdbx_seq_one_letter_code
_entity_poly.pdbx_strand_id
1 'polypeptide(L)'
;MRKDFKIDGKYVVLSVSSQIQSPSVIVTVKLSDRMPDIDSISVAFPVKSMRSAEHFVMNATEEEARRGLTRVMAEFGELLGKVNNSLSISSARSKALTASMMK
;
A
#
# COMPACT_ATOMS: atom_id res chain seq x y z
N MET A 1 8.42 6.11 13.57
CA MET A 1 7.24 6.99 13.66
C MET A 1 6.24 6.66 12.55
N ARG A 2 4.94 6.85 12.81
CA ARG A 2 3.86 6.48 11.90
C ARG A 2 2.69 7.48 12.02
N LYS A 3 2.02 7.77 10.91
CA LYS A 3 0.78 8.55 10.86
C LYS A 3 -0.17 7.96 9.84
N ASP A 4 -1.44 7.84 10.23
CA ASP A 4 -2.46 7.12 9.48
C ASP A 4 -3.51 8.09 8.95
N PHE A 5 -3.96 7.86 7.73
CA PHE A 5 -4.94 8.67 7.03
C PHE A 5 -6.00 7.77 6.37
N LYS A 6 -7.23 8.25 6.33
CA LYS A 6 -8.31 7.62 5.57
C LYS A 6 -8.71 8.57 4.43
N ILE A 7 -8.36 8.21 3.20
CA ILE A 7 -8.50 9.05 2.00
C ILE A 7 -9.33 8.31 0.98
N ASP A 8 -10.48 8.85 0.60
CA ASP A 8 -11.38 8.28 -0.40
C ASP A 8 -11.72 6.79 -0.15
N GLY A 9 -11.90 6.44 1.13
CA GLY A 9 -12.15 5.07 1.58
C GLY A 9 -10.92 4.17 1.69
N LYS A 10 -9.74 4.61 1.22
CA LYS A 10 -8.47 3.88 1.35
C LYS A 10 -7.74 4.25 2.63
N TYR A 11 -7.03 3.27 3.19
CA TYR A 11 -6.15 3.49 4.33
C TYR A 11 -4.73 3.77 3.84
N VAL A 12 -4.20 4.95 4.16
CA VAL A 12 -2.85 5.39 3.78
C VAL A 12 -2.04 5.60 5.04
N VAL A 13 -0.86 4.98 5.11
CA VAL A 13 0.02 5.06 6.26
C VAL A 13 1.35 5.67 5.82
N LEU A 14 1.75 6.74 6.47
CA LEU A 14 3.08 7.33 6.33
C LEU A 14 3.93 6.85 7.50
N SER A 15 5.10 6.28 7.23
CA SER A 15 6.01 5.82 8.28
C SER A 15 7.46 6.15 7.94
N VAL A 16 8.31 6.22 8.97
CA VAL A 16 9.75 6.42 8.81
C VAL A 16 10.45 5.07 8.89
N SER A 17 11.40 4.83 7.98
CA SER A 17 12.28 3.66 8.03
C SER A 17 13.74 4.05 7.81
N SER A 18 14.62 3.34 8.51
CA SER A 18 16.08 3.36 8.31
C SER A 18 16.62 2.03 7.77
N GLN A 19 15.73 1.06 7.49
CA GLN A 19 16.11 -0.30 7.08
C GLN A 19 16.42 -0.42 5.58
N ILE A 20 16.21 0.67 4.83
CA ILE A 20 16.55 0.81 3.43
C ILE A 20 17.77 1.74 3.39
N GLN A 21 18.69 1.56 2.44
CA GLN A 21 20.05 2.16 2.38
C GLN A 21 20.17 3.66 2.77
N SER A 22 19.07 4.41 2.74
CA SER A 22 18.93 5.77 3.24
C SER A 22 17.68 5.93 4.15
N PRO A 23 17.68 6.88 5.10
CA PRO A 23 16.46 7.31 5.78
C PRO A 23 15.34 7.54 4.77
N SER A 24 14.15 7.02 5.03
CA SER A 24 13.04 7.04 4.07
C SER A 24 11.70 7.29 4.73
N VAL A 25 10.81 7.96 4.00
CA VAL A 25 9.38 7.97 4.29
C VAL A 25 8.73 6.87 3.46
N ILE A 26 8.08 5.92 4.12
CA ILE A 26 7.32 4.86 3.47
C ILE A 26 5.86 5.28 3.39
N VAL A 27 5.31 5.24 2.18
CA VAL A 27 3.88 5.36 1.93
C VAL A 27 3.33 3.96 1.74
N THR A 28 2.53 3.49 2.69
CA THR A 28 1.80 2.24 2.58
C THR A 28 0.34 2.51 2.26
N VAL A 29 -0.21 1.84 1.26
CA VAL A 29 -1.62 1.92 0.90
C VAL A 29 -2.25 0.54 1.06
N LYS A 30 -3.30 0.44 1.88
CA LYS A 30 -4.10 -0.78 1.99
C LYS A 30 -5.08 -0.88 0.82
N LEU A 31 -5.18 -2.07 0.24
CA LEU A 31 -5.92 -2.34 -1.01
C LEU A 31 -7.12 -3.29 -0.81
N SER A 32 -7.29 -3.82 0.40
CA SER A 32 -8.15 -4.95 0.79
C SER A 32 -9.56 -4.97 0.18
N ASP A 33 -10.18 -3.82 -0.06
CA ASP A 33 -11.56 -3.76 -0.57
C ASP A 33 -11.65 -3.95 -2.10
N ARG A 34 -10.56 -3.67 -2.83
CA ARG A 34 -10.52 -3.78 -4.30
C ARG A 34 -9.67 -4.95 -4.80
N MET A 35 -8.76 -5.45 -3.97
CA MET A 35 -7.78 -6.48 -4.32
C MET A 35 -7.61 -7.45 -3.14
N PRO A 36 -8.50 -8.44 -2.98
CA PRO A 36 -8.53 -9.27 -1.76
C PRO A 36 -7.27 -10.12 -1.58
N ASP A 37 -6.57 -10.45 -2.67
CA ASP A 37 -5.35 -11.25 -2.65
C ASP A 37 -4.08 -10.41 -2.38
N ILE A 38 -4.20 -9.08 -2.39
CA ILE A 38 -3.10 -8.14 -2.12
C ILE A 38 -3.51 -7.20 -0.98
N ASP A 39 -2.95 -7.39 0.21
CA ASP A 39 -3.30 -6.57 1.38
C ASP A 39 -2.86 -5.10 1.23
N SER A 40 -1.61 -4.86 0.84
CA SER A 40 -1.05 -3.52 0.75
C SER A 40 0.14 -3.41 -0.19
N ILE A 41 0.40 -2.18 -0.63
CA ILE A 41 1.65 -1.78 -1.31
C ILE A 41 2.37 -0.77 -0.45
N SER A 42 3.70 -0.88 -0.38
CA SER A 42 4.55 0.08 0.33
C SER A 42 5.63 0.61 -0.61
N VAL A 43 5.75 1.94 -0.70
CA VAL A 43 6.78 2.60 -1.51
C VAL A 43 7.64 3.45 -0.59
N ALA A 44 8.96 3.27 -0.70
CA ALA A 44 9.92 4.03 0.08
C ALA A 44 10.40 5.26 -0.71
N PHE A 45 10.35 6.42 -0.06
CA PHE A 45 10.87 7.68 -0.58
C PHE A 45 12.10 8.08 0.24
N PRO A 46 13.32 7.94 -0.33
CA PRO A 46 14.55 8.39 0.31
C PRO A 46 14.50 9.85 0.70
N VAL A 47 15.03 10.16 1.88
CA VAL A 47 15.19 11.52 2.39
C VAL A 47 16.59 11.73 2.97
N LYS A 48 16.96 12.99 3.13
CA LYS A 48 18.33 13.39 3.51
C LYS A 48 18.71 12.95 4.93
N SER A 49 17.75 12.84 5.85
CA SER A 49 18.02 12.50 7.25
C SER A 49 16.80 11.89 7.95
N MET A 50 17.05 11.15 9.03
CA MET A 50 15.99 10.62 9.91
C MET A 50 15.14 11.74 10.50
N ARG A 51 15.77 12.82 10.98
CA ARG A 51 15.07 13.98 11.55
C ARG A 51 14.11 14.62 10.55
N SER A 52 14.50 14.73 9.28
CA SER A 52 13.63 15.24 8.21
C SER A 52 12.47 14.30 7.94
N ALA A 53 12.72 12.98 7.88
CA ALA A 53 11.68 11.97 7.72
C ALA A 53 10.64 12.05 8.85
N GLU A 54 11.15 12.15 10.08
CA GLU A 54 10.33 12.24 11.28
C GLU A 54 9.50 13.53 11.27
N HIS A 55 10.14 14.68 11.08
CA HIS A 55 9.43 15.96 11.02
C HIS A 55 8.34 15.95 9.92
N PHE A 56 8.62 15.35 8.76
CA PHE A 56 7.63 15.20 7.71
C PHE A 56 6.45 14.35 8.15
N VAL A 57 6.68 13.12 8.64
CA VAL A 57 5.60 12.20 9.03
C VAL A 57 4.76 12.76 10.18
N MET A 58 5.38 13.42 11.16
CA MET A 58 4.67 14.02 12.30
C MET A 58 3.70 15.12 11.84
N ASN A 59 4.16 15.98 10.94
CA ASN A 59 3.42 17.16 10.47
C ASN A 59 2.60 16.91 9.21
N ALA A 60 2.68 15.72 8.60
CA ALA A 60 1.94 15.40 7.38
C ALA A 60 0.43 15.64 7.57
N THR A 61 -0.19 16.27 6.59
CA THR A 61 -1.63 16.48 6.51
C THR A 61 -2.26 15.45 5.57
N GLU A 62 -3.59 15.47 5.49
CA GLU A 62 -4.32 14.65 4.54
C GLU A 62 -3.88 14.93 3.09
N GLU A 63 -3.54 16.17 2.76
CA GLU A 63 -3.10 16.56 1.41
C GLU A 63 -1.75 15.93 1.04
N GLU A 64 -0.77 15.89 1.95
CA GLU A 64 0.50 15.18 1.68
C GLU A 64 0.27 13.68 1.51
N ALA A 65 -0.59 13.09 2.34
CA ALA A 65 -0.94 11.67 2.23
C ALA A 65 -1.70 11.38 0.92
N ARG A 66 -2.56 12.30 0.46
CA ARG A 66 -3.29 12.23 -0.82
C ARG A 66 -2.32 12.29 -2.00
N ARG A 67 -1.34 13.20 -1.97
CA ARG A 67 -0.28 13.25 -2.99
C ARG A 67 0.53 11.97 -3.05
N GLY A 68 0.90 11.43 -1.88
CA GLY A 68 1.57 10.13 -1.77
C GLY A 68 0.74 9.01 -2.41
N LEU A 69 -0.54 8.91 -2.06
CA LEU A 69 -1.48 7.96 -2.63
C LEU A 69 -1.60 8.09 -4.16
N THR A 70 -1.79 9.31 -4.68
CA THR A 70 -1.90 9.56 -6.12
C THR A 70 -0.65 9.08 -6.86
N ARG A 71 0.54 9.35 -6.31
CA ARG A 71 1.80 8.91 -6.92
C ARG A 71 1.94 7.39 -6.94
N VAL A 72 1.65 6.73 -5.81
CA VAL A 72 1.68 5.26 -5.73
C VAL A 72 0.70 4.63 -6.72
N MET A 73 -0.51 5.19 -6.84
CA MET A 73 -1.53 4.69 -7.77
C MET A 73 -1.16 4.94 -9.23
N ALA A 74 -0.56 6.09 -9.55
CA ALA A 74 -0.14 6.40 -10.91
C ALA A 74 0.99 5.48 -11.39
N GLU A 75 1.94 5.15 -10.51
CA GLU A 75 3.10 4.33 -10.88
C GLU A 75 2.81 2.83 -10.83
N PHE A 76 2.07 2.37 -9.81
CA PHE A 76 1.90 0.94 -9.56
C PHE A 76 0.47 0.45 -9.81
N GLY A 77 -0.50 1.32 -10.07
CA GLY A 77 -1.91 0.94 -10.19
C GLY A 77 -2.18 -0.11 -11.27
N GLU A 78 -1.55 0.03 -12.45
CA GLU A 78 -1.71 -0.95 -13.54
C GLU A 78 -1.09 -2.31 -13.18
N LEU A 79 0.14 -2.30 -12.63
CA LEU A 79 0.81 -3.51 -12.18
C LEU A 79 0.00 -4.22 -11.09
N LEU A 80 -0.52 -3.47 -10.12
CA LEU A 80 -1.38 -4.00 -9.06
C LEU A 80 -2.61 -4.68 -9.63
N GLY A 81 -3.26 -4.09 -10.65
CA GLY A 81 -4.36 -4.73 -11.36
C GLY A 81 -3.96 -6.06 -12.01
N LYS A 82 -2.83 -6.10 -12.72
CA LYS A 82 -2.32 -7.32 -13.37
C LYS A 82 -1.95 -8.41 -12.35
N VAL A 83 -1.24 -8.03 -11.29
CA VAL A 83 -0.83 -8.93 -10.22
C VAL A 83 -2.06 -9.46 -9.50
N ASN A 84 -3.03 -8.61 -9.13
CA ASN A 84 -4.27 -9.06 -8.51
C ASN A 84 -5.03 -10.02 -9.42
N ASN A 85 -5.18 -9.72 -10.70
CA ASN A 85 -5.83 -10.63 -11.65
C ASN A 85 -5.12 -11.99 -11.79
N SER A 86 -3.79 -12.01 -11.63
CA SER A 86 -2.98 -13.24 -11.72
C SER A 86 -2.96 -14.03 -10.40
N LEU A 87 -2.97 -13.32 -9.26
CA LEU A 87 -2.97 -13.88 -7.91
C LEU A 87 -4.36 -14.28 -7.44
N SER A 88 -5.40 -13.69 -8.03
CA SER A 88 -6.74 -14.24 -7.98
C SER A 88 -6.69 -15.61 -8.64
N ILE A 89 -6.34 -16.62 -7.84
CA ILE A 89 -6.83 -17.99 -8.03
C ILE A 89 -8.33 -17.79 -8.12
N SER A 90 -8.80 -17.80 -9.37
CA SER A 90 -10.20 -17.67 -9.78
C SER A 90 -11.06 -18.06 -8.61
N SER A 91 -11.73 -17.11 -7.93
CA SER A 91 -12.54 -17.47 -6.76
C SER A 91 -13.54 -18.56 -7.15
N ALA A 92 -13.90 -18.64 -8.44
CA ALA A 92 -14.60 -19.75 -9.07
C ALA A 92 -13.81 -21.08 -9.08
N ARG A 93 -12.51 -21.12 -9.37
CA ARG A 93 -11.63 -22.31 -9.30
C ARG A 93 -11.39 -22.76 -7.87
N SER A 94 -11.22 -21.83 -6.91
CA SER A 94 -11.15 -22.17 -5.48
C SER A 94 -12.48 -22.73 -4.98
N LYS A 95 -13.62 -22.07 -5.26
CA LYS A 95 -14.96 -22.60 -4.96
C LYS A 95 -15.23 -23.94 -5.63
N ALA A 96 -14.80 -24.12 -6.88
CA ALA A 96 -14.94 -25.38 -7.61
C ALA A 96 -14.07 -26.49 -6.99
N LEU A 97 -12.86 -26.18 -6.53
CA LEU A 97 -11.99 -27.12 -5.84
C LEU A 97 -12.60 -27.52 -4.50
N THR A 98 -13.06 -26.56 -3.69
CA THR A 98 -13.73 -26.83 -2.42
C THR A 98 -15.01 -27.66 -2.62
N ALA A 99 -15.84 -27.32 -3.62
CA ALA A 99 -17.03 -28.11 -3.95
C ALA A 99 -16.70 -29.53 -4.45
N SER A 100 -15.56 -29.71 -5.14
CA SER A 100 -15.07 -31.02 -5.59
C SER A 100 -14.51 -31.87 -4.44
N MET A 101 -14.01 -31.25 -3.36
CA MET A 101 -13.47 -31.95 -2.18
C MET A 101 -14.55 -32.34 -1.16
N MET A 102 -15.77 -31.84 -1.31
CA MET A 102 -16.93 -32.17 -0.45
C MET A 102 -17.84 -33.27 -1.02
N LYS A 103 -17.45 -33.87 -2.17
CA LYS A 103 -18.08 -35.08 -2.73
C LYS A 103 -17.28 -36.31 -2.35
#